data_AF-A0A7V4E8A5-F1
#
_entry.id   AF-A0A7V4E8A5-F1
#
_cell.length_a   1.000
_cell.length_b   1.000
_cell.length_c   1.000
_cell.angle_alpha   90.00
_cell.angle_beta   90.00
_cell.angle_gamma   90.00
#
_symmetry.space_group_name_H-M   'P 1'
#
loop_
_entity.id
_entity.type
_entity.pdbx_description
1 polymer ?
#
loop_
_entity_poly.entity_id
_entity_poly.type
_entity_poly.pdbx_seq_one_letter_code
_entity_poly.pdbx_strand_id
1 'polypeptide(L)'
;MAVGIVSYDVYIPRYRLDRRLIRQAVGWVGPYVLPGEKAVANYDEDPVTMAHAAAFSCLSGKRPPEALLFASTTNPLREGEAGAIIGTALGLGPEVRTVDISNSLKGGTQALLIGLDMVKAGVKGVLVCAADMRLGRPGGLLEMFFGDAGACFLLGDTGLLAEFMGHYSLSYEFIDYRRLPEDRFVNAVEERFIREEGYGPFVIEAIEGLFKKYGVSAKDFAKVGYPCLNLAQYQAIARRLGLEPSQLESPLLEQVGEAGCASPLLILALMLDKAKPGDDLLVVGYGNGAQALWFRVTELTEGRGGKVERALKRKRALTSYERYLAFRGILPVEVELLGDVPATQAPLLWRERKTVLGLWGSRCKRCGTPQYPPQKVCVNPNCRAIGEMEEYWFADKPAKLFTYTADNMAETLNPPLIYGFVDFEGGGRFVFELTDCELDEVRIGMPLRMSLRRKFEDRSKGLVGYFWKAVPIFD
;
A
#
# COMPACT_ATOMS: atom_id res chain seq x y z
N MET A 1 12.38 24.05 14.27
CA MET A 1 13.14 22.94 13.65
C MET A 1 12.40 22.55 12.39
N ALA A 2 13.08 22.45 11.25
CA ALA A 2 12.47 21.97 10.02
C ALA A 2 12.08 20.49 10.20
N VAL A 3 10.89 20.12 9.76
CA VAL A 3 10.43 18.73 9.73
C VAL A 3 9.84 18.45 8.36
N GLY A 4 9.86 17.21 7.92
CA GLY A 4 9.37 16.90 6.58
C GLY A 4 9.53 15.44 6.19
N ILE A 5 9.53 15.22 4.89
CA ILE A 5 9.60 13.91 4.26
C ILE A 5 11.07 13.54 4.07
N VAL A 6 11.49 12.39 4.60
CA VAL A 6 12.86 11.84 4.49
C VAL A 6 12.97 10.82 3.36
N SER A 7 11.94 9.99 3.19
CA SER A 7 11.81 9.06 2.07
C SER A 7 10.34 8.75 1.82
N TYR A 8 10.06 8.23 0.63
CA TYR A 8 8.73 7.78 0.26
C TYR A 8 8.82 6.61 -0.71
N ASP A 9 7.78 5.79 -0.73
CA ASP A 9 7.55 4.83 -1.80
C ASP A 9 6.06 4.48 -1.92
N VAL A 10 5.71 3.82 -3.02
CA VAL A 10 4.35 3.42 -3.35
C VAL A 10 4.29 1.96 -3.76
N TYR A 11 3.11 1.37 -3.58
CA TYR A 11 2.77 0.06 -4.06
C TYR A 11 1.48 0.13 -4.87
N ILE A 12 1.55 -0.25 -6.15
CA ILE A 12 0.38 -0.46 -6.98
C ILE A 12 0.40 -1.95 -7.34
N PRO A 13 -0.69 -2.71 -7.07
CA PRO A 13 -0.76 -4.13 -7.40
C PRO A 13 -0.35 -4.46 -8.83
N ARG A 14 0.00 -5.71 -9.13
CA ARG A 14 0.38 -6.09 -10.51
C ARG A 14 -0.82 -6.04 -11.47
N TYR A 15 -2.01 -6.46 -11.04
CA TYR A 15 -3.13 -6.62 -11.95
C TYR A 15 -3.80 -5.28 -12.33
N ARG A 16 -4.20 -5.18 -13.59
CA ARG A 16 -4.98 -4.07 -14.16
C ARG A 16 -6.23 -4.59 -14.85
N LEU A 17 -7.38 -4.11 -14.43
CA LEU A 17 -8.66 -4.43 -15.05
C LEU A 17 -9.05 -3.31 -16.00
N ASP A 18 -9.10 -3.61 -17.30
CA ASP A 18 -9.60 -2.66 -18.32
C ASP A 18 -11.09 -2.43 -18.08
N ARG A 19 -11.51 -1.17 -17.98
CA ARG A 19 -12.90 -0.81 -17.70
C ARG A 19 -13.87 -1.20 -18.81
N ARG A 20 -13.37 -1.44 -20.03
CA ARG A 20 -14.14 -2.03 -21.13
C ARG A 20 -14.59 -3.45 -20.81
N LEU A 21 -13.80 -4.22 -20.06
CA LEU A 21 -14.16 -5.58 -19.66
C LEU A 21 -15.32 -5.58 -18.64
N ILE A 22 -15.28 -4.65 -17.66
CA ILE A 22 -16.40 -4.44 -16.72
C ILE A 22 -17.67 -4.07 -17.51
N ARG A 23 -17.55 -3.09 -18.42
CA ARG A 23 -18.68 -2.66 -19.26
C ARG A 23 -19.24 -3.80 -20.11
N GLN A 24 -18.38 -4.66 -20.66
CA GLN A 24 -18.84 -5.81 -21.44
C GLN A 24 -19.65 -6.80 -20.59
N ALA A 25 -19.24 -7.03 -19.34
CA ALA A 25 -19.90 -7.99 -18.46
C ALA A 25 -21.20 -7.45 -17.82
N VAL A 26 -21.19 -6.20 -17.35
CA VAL A 26 -22.28 -5.63 -16.53
C VAL A 26 -22.80 -4.29 -17.02
N GLY A 27 -22.42 -3.83 -18.22
CA GLY A 27 -22.89 -2.56 -18.79
C GLY A 27 -24.38 -2.51 -19.13
N TRP A 28 -25.08 -3.64 -19.08
CA TRP A 28 -26.55 -3.69 -19.18
C TRP A 28 -27.24 -3.16 -17.91
N VAL A 29 -26.53 -3.10 -16.76
CA VAL A 29 -27.05 -2.56 -15.49
C VAL A 29 -27.02 -1.03 -15.49
N GLY A 30 -26.03 -0.40 -16.13
CA GLY A 30 -25.87 1.04 -16.10
C GLY A 30 -24.96 1.60 -17.21
N PRO A 31 -25.19 2.85 -17.66
CA PRO A 31 -24.52 3.42 -18.82
C PRO A 31 -23.14 4.02 -18.53
N TYR A 32 -22.53 3.73 -17.38
CA TYR A 32 -21.29 4.38 -16.94
C TYR A 32 -20.11 3.96 -17.82
N VAL A 33 -19.38 4.95 -18.34
CA VAL A 33 -18.17 4.74 -19.15
C VAL A 33 -17.07 5.61 -18.61
N LEU A 34 -15.96 4.99 -18.23
CA LEU A 34 -14.73 5.67 -17.87
C LEU A 34 -13.58 5.00 -18.64
N PRO A 35 -12.69 5.77 -19.27
CA PRO A 35 -11.56 5.22 -20.02
C PRO A 35 -10.51 4.60 -19.08
N GLY A 36 -9.56 3.89 -19.68
CA GLY A 36 -8.39 3.34 -18.99
C GLY A 36 -8.68 2.08 -18.18
N GLU A 37 -7.84 1.86 -17.19
CA GLU A 37 -7.78 0.66 -16.34
C GLU A 37 -7.80 1.03 -14.86
N LYS A 38 -8.12 0.06 -14.00
CA LYS A 38 -8.00 0.17 -12.55
C LYS A 38 -7.03 -0.86 -12.01
N ALA A 39 -6.25 -0.50 -11.00
CA ALA A 39 -5.41 -1.42 -10.27
C ALA A 39 -6.25 -2.36 -9.41
N VAL A 40 -5.89 -3.64 -9.41
CA VAL A 40 -6.58 -4.71 -8.69
C VAL A 40 -5.54 -5.51 -7.91
N ALA A 41 -5.67 -5.50 -6.60
CA ALA A 41 -4.97 -6.37 -5.68
C ALA A 41 -5.26 -7.84 -6.02
N ASN A 42 -4.22 -8.65 -6.00
CA ASN A 42 -4.31 -10.09 -6.18
C ASN A 42 -5.11 -10.73 -5.02
N TYR A 43 -5.52 -11.99 -5.17
CA TYR A 43 -6.33 -12.70 -4.16
C TYR A 43 -5.63 -12.80 -2.79
N ASP A 44 -4.30 -12.78 -2.78
CA ASP A 44 -3.41 -12.85 -1.62
C ASP A 44 -2.89 -11.48 -1.17
N GLU A 45 -3.49 -10.40 -1.67
CA GLU A 45 -3.19 -9.01 -1.30
C GLU A 45 -4.37 -8.35 -0.56
N ASP A 46 -4.03 -7.39 0.29
CA ASP A 46 -4.95 -6.59 1.10
C ASP A 46 -4.27 -5.26 1.51
N PRO A 47 -4.95 -4.34 2.19
CA PRO A 47 -4.34 -3.07 2.61
C PRO A 47 -3.08 -3.23 3.47
N VAL A 48 -3.00 -4.25 4.33
CA VAL A 48 -1.84 -4.51 5.20
C VAL A 48 -0.61 -4.86 4.37
N THR A 49 -0.75 -5.78 3.42
CA THR A 49 0.33 -6.23 2.54
C THR A 49 0.77 -5.14 1.56
N MET A 50 -0.17 -4.33 1.04
CA MET A 50 0.16 -3.19 0.18
C MET A 50 0.91 -2.09 0.95
N ALA A 51 0.47 -1.78 2.17
CA ALA A 51 1.15 -0.83 3.06
C ALA A 51 2.55 -1.32 3.44
N HIS A 52 2.69 -2.60 3.79
CA HIS A 52 3.98 -3.23 4.07
C HIS A 52 4.91 -3.15 2.87
N ALA A 53 4.45 -3.48 1.66
CA ALA A 53 5.29 -3.45 0.46
C ALA A 53 5.83 -2.04 0.15
N ALA A 54 4.99 -1.01 0.32
CA ALA A 54 5.43 0.38 0.18
C ALA A 54 6.42 0.78 1.30
N ALA A 55 6.13 0.41 2.55
CA ALA A 55 6.97 0.68 3.71
C ALA A 55 8.35 0.01 3.63
N PHE A 56 8.38 -1.24 3.20
CA PHE A 56 9.59 -2.05 3.10
C PHE A 56 10.61 -1.39 2.16
N SER A 57 10.16 -0.88 1.02
CA SER A 57 11.01 -0.14 0.09
C SER A 57 11.34 1.27 0.60
N CYS A 58 10.39 1.95 1.24
CA CYS A 58 10.56 3.29 1.82
C CYS A 58 11.64 3.33 2.92
N LEU A 59 11.76 2.26 3.72
CA LEU A 59 12.73 2.12 4.80
C LEU A 59 14.11 1.60 4.37
N SER A 60 14.29 1.23 3.09
CA SER A 60 15.55 0.66 2.61
C SER A 60 16.72 1.63 2.85
N GLY A 61 17.73 1.18 3.60
CA GLY A 61 18.89 1.97 3.98
C GLY A 61 18.61 3.10 4.98
N LYS A 62 17.43 3.13 5.61
CA LYS A 62 17.04 4.13 6.62
C LYS A 62 17.10 3.57 8.03
N ARG A 63 17.12 4.46 9.03
CA ARG A 63 17.02 4.07 10.43
C ARG A 63 15.60 3.57 10.72
N PRO A 64 15.43 2.58 11.62
CA PRO A 64 14.11 2.18 12.08
C PRO A 64 13.32 3.38 12.65
N PRO A 65 12.04 3.53 12.31
CA PRO A 65 11.19 4.58 12.88
C PRO A 65 10.84 4.27 14.34
N GLU A 66 10.53 5.30 15.11
CA GLU A 66 10.02 5.18 16.48
C GLU A 66 8.49 5.01 16.52
N ALA A 67 7.80 5.40 15.45
CA ALA A 67 6.36 5.22 15.31
C ALA A 67 5.94 4.82 13.89
N LEU A 68 4.83 4.09 13.80
CA LEU A 68 4.17 3.67 12.57
C LEU A 68 2.69 4.05 12.65
N LEU A 69 2.24 4.90 11.73
CA LEU A 69 0.84 5.29 11.56
C LEU A 69 0.31 4.61 10.30
N PHE A 70 -0.77 3.83 10.42
CA PHE A 70 -1.39 3.16 9.28
C PHE A 70 -2.81 3.66 9.05
N ALA A 71 -3.06 4.26 7.88
CA ALA A 71 -4.36 4.78 7.48
C ALA A 71 -5.06 3.86 6.47
N SER A 72 -6.26 3.39 6.81
CA SER A 72 -7.08 2.58 5.90
C SER A 72 -8.55 2.66 6.29
N THR A 73 -9.43 2.74 5.30
CA THR A 73 -10.87 2.51 5.52
C THR A 73 -11.25 1.04 5.36
N THR A 74 -10.39 0.22 4.76
CA THR A 74 -10.65 -1.16 4.34
C THR A 74 -9.80 -2.20 5.08
N ASN A 75 -9.40 -1.89 6.32
CA ASN A 75 -8.63 -2.80 7.18
C ASN A 75 -9.30 -4.20 7.23
N PRO A 76 -8.54 -5.30 7.01
CA PRO A 76 -9.07 -6.65 7.13
C PRO A 76 -9.60 -6.99 8.52
N LEU A 77 -9.12 -6.31 9.56
CA LEU A 77 -9.60 -6.44 10.94
C LEU A 77 -10.37 -5.18 11.36
N ARG A 78 -11.58 -5.35 11.90
CA ARG A 78 -12.34 -4.26 12.54
C ARG A 78 -11.87 -3.98 13.96
N GLU A 79 -11.44 -5.04 14.65
CA GLU A 79 -10.82 -5.00 15.96
C GLU A 79 -9.53 -5.82 15.86
N GLY A 80 -8.40 -5.18 16.17
CA GLY A 80 -7.06 -5.68 15.90
C GLY A 80 -6.20 -4.58 15.28
N GLU A 81 -4.90 -4.60 15.58
CA GLU A 81 -3.98 -3.54 15.18
C GLU A 81 -3.14 -3.98 13.97
N ALA A 82 -3.50 -3.46 12.79
CA ALA A 82 -2.79 -3.75 11.55
C ALA A 82 -1.38 -3.14 11.53
N GLY A 83 -1.19 -1.98 12.17
CA GLY A 83 0.13 -1.38 12.36
C GLY A 83 1.13 -2.32 13.04
N ALA A 84 0.69 -3.14 14.00
CA ALA A 84 1.53 -4.14 14.67
C ALA A 84 1.93 -5.29 13.72
N ILE A 85 1.04 -5.67 12.81
CA ILE A 85 1.33 -6.68 11.78
C ILE A 85 2.40 -6.14 10.82
N ILE A 86 2.21 -4.92 10.33
CA ILE A 86 3.14 -4.24 9.41
C ILE A 86 4.50 -4.08 10.10
N GLY A 87 4.54 -3.56 11.33
CA GLY A 87 5.78 -3.35 12.09
C GLY A 87 6.57 -4.63 12.31
N THR A 88 5.89 -5.72 12.72
CA THR A 88 6.53 -7.03 12.90
C THR A 88 7.10 -7.57 11.58
N ALA A 89 6.36 -7.44 10.47
CA ALA A 89 6.82 -7.87 9.15
C ALA A 89 7.92 -6.98 8.56
N LEU A 90 8.06 -5.74 9.03
CA LEU A 90 9.19 -4.85 8.74
C LEU A 90 10.42 -5.11 9.62
N GLY A 91 10.33 -6.09 10.54
CA GLY A 91 11.41 -6.39 11.47
C GLY A 91 11.61 -5.32 12.57
N LEU A 92 10.60 -4.47 12.81
CA LEU A 92 10.64 -3.48 13.87
C LEU A 92 10.47 -4.15 15.24
N GLY A 93 11.12 -3.61 16.26
CA GLY A 93 10.98 -4.08 17.63
C GLY A 93 9.62 -3.72 18.24
N PRO A 94 9.20 -4.42 19.31
CA PRO A 94 7.90 -4.19 19.96
C PRO A 94 7.76 -2.80 20.61
N GLU A 95 8.85 -2.05 20.73
CA GLU A 95 8.88 -0.68 21.22
C GLU A 95 8.37 0.37 20.21
N VAL A 96 8.21 0.01 18.93
CA VAL A 96 7.65 0.92 17.93
C VAL A 96 6.21 1.26 18.30
N ARG A 97 5.89 2.55 18.36
CA ARG A 97 4.52 3.00 18.61
C ARG A 97 3.68 2.80 17.35
N THR A 98 2.63 2.00 17.42
CA THR A 98 1.69 1.80 16.32
C THR A 98 0.39 2.59 16.55
N VAL A 99 -0.20 3.09 15.47
CA VAL A 99 -1.53 3.74 15.48
C VAL A 99 -2.25 3.42 14.17
N ASP A 100 -3.45 2.86 14.27
CA ASP A 100 -4.34 2.67 13.13
C ASP A 100 -5.33 3.84 13.02
N ILE A 101 -5.40 4.47 11.85
CA ILE A 101 -6.29 5.57 11.51
C ILE A 101 -7.33 5.05 10.52
N SER A 102 -8.60 5.08 10.91
CA SER A 102 -9.69 4.48 10.15
C SER A 102 -10.86 5.45 9.89
N ASN A 103 -11.85 4.98 9.13
CA ASN A 103 -13.16 5.61 8.92
C ASN A 103 -13.21 6.90 8.09
N SER A 104 -12.08 7.51 7.72
CA SER A 104 -12.06 8.72 6.87
C SER A 104 -11.13 8.58 5.68
N LEU A 105 -11.60 8.99 4.49
CA LEU A 105 -10.79 8.97 3.26
C LEU A 105 -9.63 9.97 3.29
N LYS A 106 -9.73 11.07 4.05
CA LYS A 106 -8.58 11.95 4.33
C LYS A 106 -7.61 11.37 5.38
N GLY A 107 -7.83 10.15 5.86
CA GLY A 107 -7.02 9.49 6.87
C GLY A 107 -5.53 9.45 6.52
N GLY A 108 -5.16 9.29 5.25
CA GLY A 108 -3.76 9.32 4.82
C GLY A 108 -3.08 10.68 5.03
N THR A 109 -3.74 11.78 4.66
CA THR A 109 -3.18 13.14 4.88
C THR A 109 -3.26 13.55 6.35
N GLN A 110 -4.25 13.08 7.10
CA GLN A 110 -4.28 13.24 8.55
C GLN A 110 -3.14 12.49 9.23
N ALA A 111 -2.81 11.28 8.77
CA ALA A 111 -1.67 10.52 9.27
C ALA A 111 -0.34 11.24 9.03
N LEU A 112 -0.17 11.86 7.85
CA LEU A 112 0.99 12.72 7.58
C LEU A 112 1.07 13.88 8.57
N LEU A 113 -0.04 14.59 8.81
CA LEU A 113 -0.07 15.71 9.75
C LEU A 113 0.26 15.28 11.19
N ILE A 114 -0.37 14.20 11.68
CA ILE A 114 -0.09 13.63 13.01
C ILE A 114 1.38 13.24 13.12
N GLY A 115 1.93 12.57 12.11
CA GLY A 115 3.34 12.17 12.10
C GLY A 115 4.30 13.36 12.10
N LEU A 116 4.00 14.41 11.34
CA LEU A 116 4.78 15.66 11.35
C LEU A 116 4.74 16.34 12.72
N ASP A 117 3.60 16.36 13.38
CA ASP A 117 3.46 16.91 14.73
C ASP A 117 4.22 16.07 15.77
N MET A 118 4.23 14.75 15.63
CA MET A 118 5.06 13.86 16.46
C MET A 118 6.56 14.16 16.28
N VAL A 119 7.03 14.37 15.05
CA VAL A 119 8.43 14.74 14.80
C VAL A 119 8.76 16.08 15.43
N LYS A 120 7.89 17.09 15.29
CA LYS A 120 8.05 18.39 15.96
C LYS A 120 8.12 18.26 17.48
N ALA A 121 7.39 17.30 18.05
CA ALA A 121 7.41 17.00 19.48
C ALA A 121 8.65 16.20 19.94
N GLY A 122 9.51 15.76 19.01
CA GLY A 122 10.82 15.17 19.30
C GLY A 122 11.01 13.72 18.85
N VAL A 123 10.00 13.08 18.24
CA VAL A 123 10.12 11.71 17.69
C VAL A 123 11.04 11.73 16.47
N LYS A 124 12.08 10.88 16.42
CA LYS A 124 13.11 11.00 15.35
C LYS A 124 12.70 10.46 13.99
N GLY A 125 11.75 9.53 13.96
CA GLY A 125 11.26 8.95 12.72
C GLY A 125 9.84 8.46 12.88
N VAL A 126 8.95 8.89 11.98
CA VAL A 126 7.57 8.41 11.93
C VAL A 126 7.30 7.86 10.54
N LEU A 127 6.95 6.57 10.47
CA LEU A 127 6.54 5.93 9.24
C LEU A 127 5.04 6.07 9.08
N VAL A 128 4.61 6.73 8.00
CA VAL A 128 3.20 6.88 7.65
C VAL A 128 2.89 5.99 6.48
N CYS A 129 1.97 5.06 6.66
CA CYS A 129 1.47 4.15 5.63
C CYS A 129 0.00 4.43 5.38
N ALA A 130 -0.44 4.38 4.12
CA ALA A 130 -1.86 4.35 3.78
C ALA A 130 -2.09 3.34 2.68
N ALA A 131 -3.17 2.56 2.79
CA ALA A 131 -3.57 1.62 1.76
C ALA A 131 -5.07 1.36 1.81
N ASP A 132 -5.69 1.16 0.66
CA ASP A 132 -7.10 0.83 0.58
C ASP A 132 -7.42 -0.07 -0.63
N MET A 133 -8.46 -0.90 -0.45
CA MET A 133 -9.03 -1.79 -1.45
C MET A 133 -10.56 -1.64 -1.43
N ARG A 134 -11.05 -0.47 -1.85
CA ARG A 134 -12.47 -0.09 -1.72
C ARG A 134 -13.34 -0.88 -2.68
N LEU A 135 -14.53 -1.28 -2.21
CA LEU A 135 -15.47 -2.09 -3.00
C LEU A 135 -16.67 -1.26 -3.48
N GLY A 136 -16.83 -1.20 -4.80
CA GLY A 136 -18.05 -0.76 -5.47
C GLY A 136 -18.92 -1.97 -5.83
N ARG A 137 -20.24 -1.78 -5.87
CA ARG A 137 -21.19 -2.83 -6.25
C ARG A 137 -21.08 -3.13 -7.75
N PRO A 138 -21.10 -4.39 -8.19
CA PRO A 138 -21.10 -4.77 -9.61
C PRO A 138 -22.12 -3.98 -10.45
N GLY A 139 -21.68 -3.43 -11.58
CA GLY A 139 -22.50 -2.60 -12.47
C GLY A 139 -22.72 -1.16 -12.00
N GLY A 140 -22.21 -0.81 -10.81
CA GLY A 140 -22.30 0.52 -10.24
C GLY A 140 -21.12 1.42 -10.65
N LEU A 141 -21.34 2.73 -10.58
CA LEU A 141 -20.33 3.74 -10.90
C LEU A 141 -19.04 3.60 -10.06
N LEU A 142 -19.16 3.27 -8.77
CA LEU A 142 -18.02 3.13 -7.86
C LEU A 142 -17.12 1.93 -8.19
N GLU A 143 -17.67 0.88 -8.80
CA GLU A 143 -16.85 -0.25 -9.27
C GLU A 143 -15.87 0.20 -10.36
N MET A 144 -16.31 1.08 -11.25
CA MET A 144 -15.47 1.65 -12.31
C MET A 144 -14.39 2.57 -11.73
N PHE A 145 -14.70 3.32 -10.67
CA PHE A 145 -13.80 4.33 -10.12
C PHE A 145 -12.71 3.78 -9.21
N PHE A 146 -13.07 2.91 -8.29
CA PHE A 146 -12.11 2.49 -7.26
C PHE A 146 -10.95 1.72 -7.87
N GLY A 147 -9.78 1.90 -7.28
CA GLY A 147 -8.59 1.11 -7.51
C GLY A 147 -7.97 0.75 -6.18
N ASP A 148 -6.89 -0.02 -6.22
CA ASP A 148 -6.16 -0.37 -5.01
C ASP A 148 -4.72 0.09 -5.11
N ALA A 149 -4.21 0.59 -3.99
CA ALA A 149 -2.81 0.94 -3.84
C ALA A 149 -2.45 1.10 -2.36
N GLY A 150 -1.14 1.13 -2.12
CA GLY A 150 -0.53 1.60 -0.89
C GLY A 150 0.49 2.70 -1.17
N ALA A 151 0.70 3.57 -0.21
CA ALA A 151 1.75 4.57 -0.23
C ALA A 151 2.35 4.73 1.17
N CYS A 152 3.64 5.05 1.24
CA CYS A 152 4.36 5.18 2.49
C CYS A 152 5.35 6.34 2.45
N PHE A 153 5.47 7.04 3.58
CA PHE A 153 6.37 8.17 3.79
C PHE A 153 7.07 8.01 5.13
N LEU A 154 8.41 8.13 5.15
CA LEU A 154 9.17 8.31 6.37
C LEU A 154 9.31 9.81 6.64
N LEU A 155 8.91 10.22 7.83
CA LEU A 155 8.97 11.61 8.30
C LEU A 155 10.10 11.76 9.33
N GLY A 156 10.74 12.93 9.35
CA GLY A 156 11.84 13.23 10.27
C GLY A 156 12.25 14.70 10.26
N ASP A 157 13.36 15.00 10.94
CA ASP A 157 13.95 16.33 11.11
C ASP A 157 15.28 16.52 10.34
N THR A 158 15.75 15.46 9.67
CA THR A 158 17.06 15.41 9.02
C THR A 158 16.99 14.68 7.67
N GLY A 159 17.80 15.12 6.69
CA GLY A 159 17.82 14.49 5.36
C GLY A 159 16.50 14.60 4.62
N LEU A 160 15.86 15.77 4.68
CA LEU A 160 14.52 16.00 4.13
C LEU A 160 14.58 16.12 2.60
N LEU A 161 13.75 15.38 1.89
CA LEU A 161 13.43 15.55 0.47
C LEU A 161 12.46 16.71 0.25
N ALA A 162 11.58 16.96 1.22
CA ALA A 162 10.67 18.10 1.23
C ALA A 162 10.36 18.53 2.66
N GLU A 163 10.48 19.83 2.94
CA GLU A 163 10.14 20.46 4.21
C GLU A 163 8.64 20.72 4.29
N PHE A 164 8.05 20.48 5.45
CA PHE A 164 6.64 20.78 5.71
C PHE A 164 6.47 22.25 6.09
N MET A 165 5.76 22.99 5.25
CA MET A 165 5.58 24.43 5.38
C MET A 165 4.29 24.80 6.13
N GLY A 166 3.25 23.96 5.99
CA GLY A 166 1.99 24.21 6.68
C GLY A 166 0.82 23.36 6.21
N HIS A 167 -0.30 23.51 6.93
CA HIS A 167 -1.56 22.86 6.60
C HIS A 167 -2.77 23.75 6.90
N TYR A 168 -3.90 23.36 6.31
CA TYR A 168 -5.24 23.84 6.63
C TYR A 168 -6.23 22.67 6.62
N SER A 169 -7.09 22.59 7.62
CA SER A 169 -7.96 21.44 7.88
C SER A 169 -9.41 21.89 7.99
N LEU A 170 -10.30 21.21 7.26
CA LEU A 170 -11.75 21.37 7.34
C LEU A 170 -12.40 20.04 7.71
N SER A 171 -13.37 20.10 8.60
CA SER A 171 -14.14 18.94 9.04
C SER A 171 -15.62 19.30 9.06
N TYR A 172 -16.38 18.58 8.24
CA TYR A 172 -17.82 18.73 8.12
C TYR A 172 -18.47 17.36 8.31
N GLU A 173 -19.65 17.34 8.93
CA GLU A 173 -20.54 16.19 8.80
C GLU A 173 -21.26 16.36 7.46
N PHE A 174 -20.84 15.58 6.46
CA PHE A 174 -21.40 15.65 5.11
C PHE A 174 -21.66 14.24 4.60
N ILE A 175 -22.87 13.99 4.13
CA ILE A 175 -23.31 12.63 3.82
C ILE A 175 -22.97 12.31 2.36
N ASP A 176 -21.70 12.00 2.08
CA ASP A 176 -21.22 11.62 0.75
C ASP A 176 -21.15 10.10 0.54
N TYR A 177 -20.00 9.50 0.84
CA TYR A 177 -19.68 8.09 0.71
C TYR A 177 -19.63 7.48 2.10
N ARG A 178 -20.41 6.42 2.31
CA ARG A 178 -20.52 5.77 3.61
C ARG A 178 -20.47 4.26 3.47
N ARG A 179 -20.01 3.62 4.54
CA ARG A 179 -20.07 2.17 4.69
C ARG A 179 -20.34 1.88 6.16
N LEU A 180 -21.48 1.28 6.44
CA LEU A 180 -21.77 0.80 7.79
C LEU A 180 -20.79 -0.35 8.14
N PRO A 181 -20.69 -0.75 9.42
CA PRO A 181 -20.36 -2.14 9.74
C PRO A 181 -21.29 -3.05 8.91
N GLU A 182 -21.10 -4.34 8.69
CA GLU A 182 -21.94 -5.17 7.80
C GLU A 182 -22.06 -4.79 6.30
N ASP A 183 -21.97 -3.51 5.92
CA ASP A 183 -21.96 -3.11 4.52
C ASP A 183 -20.67 -3.58 3.86
N ARG A 184 -20.83 -4.41 2.84
CA ARG A 184 -19.72 -4.86 2.01
C ARG A 184 -19.27 -3.79 1.01
N PHE A 185 -20.22 -3.09 0.42
CA PHE A 185 -19.99 -2.11 -0.65
C PHE A 185 -20.11 -0.69 -0.11
N VAL A 186 -19.39 0.24 -0.72
CA VAL A 186 -19.56 1.66 -0.42
C VAL A 186 -20.92 2.13 -0.95
N ASN A 187 -21.68 2.80 -0.08
CA ASN A 187 -22.91 3.50 -0.41
C ASN A 187 -22.60 4.98 -0.69
N ALA A 188 -23.38 5.58 -1.58
CA ALA A 188 -23.29 7.00 -1.89
C ALA A 188 -24.70 7.59 -2.00
N VAL A 189 -24.84 8.88 -1.71
CA VAL A 189 -26.01 9.65 -2.17
C VAL A 189 -25.85 10.03 -3.65
N GLU A 190 -26.75 10.86 -4.17
CA GLU A 190 -26.68 11.35 -5.54
C GLU A 190 -25.33 12.01 -5.85
N GLU A 191 -24.69 11.61 -6.97
CA GLU A 191 -23.35 12.10 -7.36
C GLU A 191 -23.31 13.61 -7.52
N ARG A 192 -24.39 14.22 -8.04
CA ARG A 192 -24.46 15.66 -8.23
C ARG A 192 -24.39 16.43 -6.91
N PHE A 193 -25.12 15.97 -5.89
CA PHE A 193 -25.09 16.57 -4.55
C PHE A 193 -23.70 16.47 -3.94
N ILE A 194 -23.07 15.30 -4.00
CA ILE A 194 -21.69 15.10 -3.51
C ILE A 194 -20.74 16.08 -4.21
N ARG A 195 -20.91 16.26 -5.52
CA ARG A 195 -20.03 17.08 -6.34
C ARG A 195 -20.19 18.58 -6.07
N GLU A 196 -21.43 19.06 -6.08
CA GLU A 196 -21.76 20.49 -6.06
C GLU A 196 -21.75 21.07 -4.65
N GLU A 197 -22.20 20.32 -3.64
CA GLU A 197 -22.29 20.80 -2.25
C GLU A 197 -21.12 20.33 -1.38
N GLY A 198 -20.51 19.19 -1.71
CA GLY A 198 -19.43 18.59 -0.91
C GLY A 198 -18.05 18.81 -1.50
N TYR A 199 -17.63 17.90 -2.37
CA TYR A 199 -16.26 17.78 -2.85
C TYR A 199 -15.68 19.09 -3.41
N GLY A 200 -16.38 19.74 -4.33
CA GLY A 200 -15.90 20.96 -4.97
C GLY A 200 -15.67 22.10 -3.97
N PRO A 201 -16.74 22.53 -3.25
CA PRO A 201 -16.62 23.57 -2.23
C PRO A 201 -15.57 23.28 -1.16
N PHE A 202 -15.50 22.06 -0.62
CA PHE A 202 -14.57 21.75 0.47
C PHE A 202 -13.11 21.78 0.04
N VAL A 203 -12.79 21.31 -1.18
CA VAL A 203 -11.42 21.41 -1.72
C VAL A 203 -11.03 22.87 -1.96
N ILE A 204 -11.94 23.67 -2.53
CA ILE A 204 -11.71 25.11 -2.76
C ILE A 204 -11.46 25.82 -1.43
N GLU A 205 -12.35 25.62 -0.45
CA GLU A 205 -12.28 26.25 0.86
C GLU A 205 -10.99 25.86 1.61
N ALA A 206 -10.56 24.60 1.52
CA ALA A 206 -9.33 24.17 2.16
C ALA A 206 -8.08 24.83 1.56
N ILE A 207 -8.04 24.99 0.24
CA ILE A 207 -6.93 25.64 -0.47
C ILE A 207 -6.94 27.16 -0.20
N GLU A 208 -8.09 27.82 -0.33
CA GLU A 208 -8.22 29.25 -0.03
C GLU A 208 -7.92 29.56 1.45
N GLY A 209 -8.34 28.68 2.36
CA GLY A 209 -8.01 28.76 3.78
C GLY A 209 -6.51 28.65 4.03
N LEU A 210 -5.80 27.77 3.31
CA LEU A 210 -4.34 27.67 3.36
C LEU A 210 -3.69 28.95 2.82
N PHE A 211 -4.14 29.44 1.66
CA PHE A 211 -3.64 30.68 1.05
C PHE A 211 -3.75 31.86 2.01
N LYS A 212 -4.93 32.04 2.60
CA LYS A 212 -5.17 33.10 3.59
C LYS A 212 -4.31 32.94 4.85
N LYS A 213 -4.19 31.71 5.38
CA LYS A 213 -3.45 31.44 6.63
C LYS A 213 -1.96 31.74 6.50
N TYR A 214 -1.34 31.44 5.36
CA TYR A 214 0.11 31.61 5.16
C TYR A 214 0.47 32.80 4.25
N GLY A 215 -0.51 33.56 3.75
CA GLY A 215 -0.27 34.71 2.87
C GLY A 215 0.32 34.33 1.50
N VAL A 216 -0.05 33.15 1.00
CA VAL A 216 0.39 32.61 -0.30
C VAL A 216 -0.76 32.60 -1.30
N SER A 217 -0.46 32.34 -2.57
CA SER A 217 -1.40 32.36 -3.69
C SER A 217 -1.19 31.14 -4.59
N ALA A 218 -2.11 30.93 -5.54
CA ALA A 218 -2.01 29.87 -6.53
C ALA A 218 -0.67 29.89 -7.31
N LYS A 219 -0.09 31.06 -7.56
CA LYS A 219 1.13 31.23 -8.35
C LYS A 219 2.39 30.74 -7.64
N ASP A 220 2.34 30.60 -6.33
CA ASP A 220 3.50 30.19 -5.53
C ASP A 220 3.75 28.69 -5.61
N PHE A 221 2.76 27.89 -6.04
CA PHE A 221 2.86 26.44 -6.08
C PHE A 221 3.33 25.93 -7.45
N ALA A 222 4.40 25.14 -7.48
CA ALA A 222 4.83 24.46 -8.70
C ALA A 222 3.84 23.36 -9.10
N LYS A 223 3.32 22.61 -8.11
CA LYS A 223 2.33 21.56 -8.33
C LYS A 223 1.24 21.54 -7.27
N VAL A 224 0.01 21.25 -7.72
CA VAL A 224 -1.17 21.03 -6.89
C VAL A 224 -1.83 19.71 -7.31
N GLY A 225 -2.21 18.89 -6.34
CA GLY A 225 -2.84 17.61 -6.60
C GLY A 225 -3.87 17.20 -5.56
N TYR A 226 -4.98 16.62 -6.02
CA TYR A 226 -6.07 16.15 -5.17
C TYR A 226 -6.86 15.01 -5.83
N PRO A 227 -7.34 14.02 -5.05
CA PRO A 227 -8.04 12.86 -5.60
C PRO A 227 -9.44 13.25 -6.07
N CYS A 228 -9.73 13.09 -7.37
CA CYS A 228 -11.01 13.48 -7.93
C CYS A 228 -11.57 12.40 -8.86
N LEU A 229 -12.84 12.03 -8.65
CA LEU A 229 -13.55 11.05 -9.47
C LEU A 229 -14.06 11.61 -10.80
N ASN A 230 -13.98 12.92 -11.00
CA ASN A 230 -14.50 13.60 -12.18
C ASN A 230 -13.46 14.59 -12.74
N LEU A 231 -12.86 14.27 -13.88
CA LEU A 231 -11.82 15.10 -14.49
C LEU A 231 -12.32 16.50 -14.91
N ALA A 232 -13.59 16.63 -15.30
CA ALA A 232 -14.16 17.94 -15.61
C ALA A 232 -14.27 18.82 -14.36
N GLN A 233 -14.68 18.24 -13.23
CA GLN A 233 -14.67 18.93 -11.94
C GLN A 233 -13.26 19.26 -11.48
N TYR A 234 -12.29 18.34 -11.67
CA TYR A 234 -10.89 18.56 -11.36
C TYR A 234 -10.36 19.86 -11.99
N GLN A 235 -10.64 20.05 -13.29
CA GLN A 235 -10.30 21.25 -14.04
C GLN A 235 -11.12 22.48 -13.64
N ALA A 236 -12.40 22.30 -13.29
CA ALA A 236 -13.25 23.41 -12.84
C ALA A 236 -12.78 24.01 -11.51
N ILE A 237 -12.40 23.18 -10.54
CA ILE A 237 -11.82 23.61 -9.27
C ILE A 237 -10.53 24.38 -9.50
N ALA A 238 -9.63 23.86 -10.34
CA ALA A 238 -8.36 24.52 -10.67
C ALA A 238 -8.57 25.93 -11.24
N ARG A 239 -9.47 26.07 -12.22
CA ARG A 239 -9.82 27.38 -12.80
C ARG A 239 -10.39 28.33 -11.74
N ARG A 240 -11.23 27.83 -10.82
CA ARG A 240 -11.84 28.65 -9.77
C ARG A 240 -10.81 29.21 -8.78
N LEU A 241 -9.74 28.46 -8.56
CA LEU A 241 -8.60 28.81 -7.69
C LEU A 241 -7.52 29.62 -8.42
N GLY A 242 -7.64 29.82 -9.74
CA GLY A 242 -6.62 30.50 -10.55
C GLY A 242 -5.35 29.68 -10.75
N LEU A 243 -5.46 28.34 -10.73
CA LEU A 243 -4.36 27.42 -11.04
C LEU A 243 -4.25 27.20 -12.55
N GLU A 244 -3.03 27.27 -13.06
CA GLU A 244 -2.72 26.94 -14.45
C GLU A 244 -2.73 25.42 -14.69
N PRO A 245 -3.09 24.94 -15.89
CA PRO A 245 -3.10 23.51 -16.19
C PRO A 245 -1.75 22.81 -15.95
N SER A 246 -0.64 23.52 -16.12
CA SER A 246 0.71 23.00 -15.86
C SER A 246 1.00 22.77 -14.38
N GLN A 247 0.29 23.45 -13.46
CA GLN A 247 0.42 23.26 -12.02
C GLN A 247 -0.35 22.03 -11.54
N LEU A 248 -1.31 21.52 -12.31
CA LEU A 248 -2.06 20.35 -11.89
C LEU A 248 -1.25 19.07 -12.07
N GLU A 249 -1.26 18.22 -11.05
CA GLU A 249 -0.78 16.85 -11.15
C GLU A 249 -1.93 15.90 -11.52
N SER A 250 -1.62 14.73 -12.08
CA SER A 250 -2.63 13.72 -12.40
C SER A 250 -3.24 13.12 -11.12
N PRO A 251 -4.58 12.93 -11.06
CA PRO A 251 -5.22 12.17 -9.98
C PRO A 251 -5.07 10.64 -10.13
N LEU A 252 -4.36 10.16 -11.17
CA LEU A 252 -4.13 8.74 -11.47
C LEU A 252 -5.41 7.89 -11.69
N LEU A 253 -6.56 8.53 -11.91
CA LEU A 253 -7.85 7.85 -12.03
C LEU A 253 -7.89 6.84 -13.18
N GLU A 254 -7.25 7.16 -14.32
CA GLU A 254 -7.28 6.33 -15.52
C GLU A 254 -6.27 5.16 -15.50
N GLN A 255 -5.23 5.23 -14.65
CA GLN A 255 -4.16 4.25 -14.57
C GLN A 255 -4.25 3.35 -13.33
N VAL A 256 -4.78 3.89 -12.24
CA VAL A 256 -4.86 3.23 -10.93
C VAL A 256 -6.32 3.17 -10.46
N GLY A 257 -7.04 4.28 -10.59
CA GLY A 257 -8.34 4.45 -9.93
C GLY A 257 -8.21 5.16 -8.58
N GLU A 258 -9.34 5.34 -7.89
CA GLU A 258 -9.36 5.96 -6.55
C GLU A 258 -9.07 4.90 -5.47
N ALA A 259 -7.93 5.04 -4.80
CA ALA A 259 -7.38 4.12 -3.81
C ALA A 259 -7.56 4.61 -2.37
N GLY A 260 -8.69 5.24 -2.06
CA GLY A 260 -9.07 5.71 -0.72
C GLY A 260 -8.02 6.56 -0.02
N CYS A 261 -7.64 6.16 1.21
CA CYS A 261 -6.65 6.86 2.02
C CYS A 261 -5.28 7.01 1.33
N ALA A 262 -4.93 6.11 0.39
CA ALA A 262 -3.66 6.16 -0.33
C ALA A 262 -3.67 7.17 -1.49
N SER A 263 -4.83 7.53 -2.04
CA SER A 263 -4.93 8.40 -3.22
C SER A 263 -4.17 9.73 -3.09
N PRO A 264 -4.38 10.56 -2.05
CA PRO A 264 -3.62 11.81 -1.93
C PRO A 264 -2.12 11.55 -1.75
N LEU A 265 -1.72 10.45 -1.11
CA LEU A 265 -0.32 10.10 -0.88
C LEU A 265 0.36 9.62 -2.18
N LEU A 266 -0.34 8.88 -3.03
CA LEU A 266 0.12 8.53 -4.38
C LEU A 266 0.35 9.78 -5.23
N ILE A 267 -0.56 10.75 -5.15
CA ILE A 267 -0.45 12.02 -5.87
C ILE A 267 0.77 12.81 -5.35
N LEU A 268 0.97 12.88 -4.03
CA LEU A 268 2.16 13.50 -3.44
C LEU A 268 3.46 12.83 -3.90
N ALA A 269 3.50 11.49 -3.92
CA ALA A 269 4.66 10.75 -4.43
C ALA A 269 4.92 11.06 -5.92
N LEU A 270 3.87 11.19 -6.73
CA LEU A 270 3.99 11.54 -8.14
C LEU A 270 4.51 12.98 -8.34
N MET A 271 4.06 13.91 -7.51
CA MET A 271 4.59 15.28 -7.51
C MET A 271 6.08 15.29 -7.15
N LEU A 272 6.46 14.58 -6.07
CA LEU A 272 7.86 14.46 -5.65
C LEU A 272 8.75 13.82 -6.71
N ASP A 273 8.24 12.80 -7.42
CA ASP A 273 8.96 12.14 -8.51
C ASP A 273 9.38 13.11 -9.63
N LYS A 274 8.60 14.17 -9.85
CA LYS A 274 8.79 15.15 -10.92
C LYS A 274 9.34 16.50 -10.43
N ALA A 275 9.44 16.68 -9.12
CA ALA A 275 9.74 17.96 -8.51
C ALA A 275 11.22 18.36 -8.62
N LYS A 276 11.44 19.65 -8.77
CA LYS A 276 12.75 20.31 -8.74
C LYS A 276 13.00 20.91 -7.36
N PRO A 277 14.26 21.08 -6.95
CA PRO A 277 14.58 21.82 -5.73
C PRO A 277 13.92 23.21 -5.74
N GLY A 278 13.37 23.60 -4.59
CA GLY A 278 12.65 24.86 -4.42
C GLY A 278 11.16 24.83 -4.81
N ASP A 279 10.69 23.77 -5.48
CA ASP A 279 9.27 23.64 -5.85
C ASP A 279 8.37 23.58 -4.61
N ASP A 280 7.34 24.42 -4.56
CA ASP A 280 6.26 24.32 -3.57
C ASP A 280 5.16 23.39 -4.08
N LEU A 281 4.83 22.36 -3.29
CA LEU A 281 3.86 21.32 -3.60
C LEU A 281 2.66 21.43 -2.66
N LEU A 282 1.45 21.37 -3.21
CA LEU A 282 0.20 21.35 -2.44
C LEU A 282 -0.57 20.06 -2.73
N VAL A 283 -0.77 19.25 -1.69
CA VAL A 283 -1.63 18.06 -1.78
C VAL A 283 -2.87 18.25 -0.91
N VAL A 284 -4.03 17.84 -1.42
CA VAL A 284 -5.28 17.86 -0.65
C VAL A 284 -5.85 16.46 -0.53
N GLY A 285 -6.17 16.03 0.69
CA GLY A 285 -7.00 14.86 0.95
C GLY A 285 -8.45 15.27 1.19
N TYR A 286 -9.39 14.44 0.74
CA TYR A 286 -10.82 14.68 0.89
C TYR A 286 -11.49 13.58 1.73
N GLY A 287 -12.46 13.97 2.57
CA GLY A 287 -13.32 13.05 3.32
C GLY A 287 -13.95 13.77 4.51
N ASN A 288 -15.27 13.98 4.47
CA ASN A 288 -16.00 14.75 5.50
C ASN A 288 -15.31 16.11 5.77
N GLY A 289 -15.20 16.92 4.72
CA GLY A 289 -14.32 18.08 4.61
C GLY A 289 -13.05 17.78 3.80
N ALA A 290 -11.98 18.54 4.05
CA ALA A 290 -10.73 18.44 3.29
C ALA A 290 -9.50 18.80 4.14
N GLN A 291 -8.33 18.32 3.72
CA GLN A 291 -7.05 18.53 4.41
C GLN A 291 -5.99 18.94 3.38
N ALA A 292 -5.60 20.20 3.38
CA ALA A 292 -4.53 20.73 2.53
C ALA A 292 -3.20 20.67 3.28
N LEU A 293 -2.15 20.14 2.63
CA LEU A 293 -0.78 20.05 3.14
C LEU A 293 0.18 20.68 2.11
N TRP A 294 1.04 21.58 2.59
CA TRP A 294 2.02 22.29 1.78
C TRP A 294 3.44 21.84 2.16
N PHE A 295 4.20 21.44 1.15
CA PHE A 295 5.60 21.05 1.26
C PHE A 295 6.48 21.86 0.31
N ARG A 296 7.70 22.19 0.72
CA ARG A 296 8.73 22.78 -0.12
C ARG A 296 9.83 21.77 -0.39
N VAL A 297 10.12 21.51 -1.65
CA VAL A 297 11.10 20.51 -2.08
C VAL A 297 12.50 21.05 -1.82
N THR A 298 13.35 20.22 -1.21
CA THR A 298 14.71 20.63 -0.85
C THR A 298 15.69 20.37 -2.00
N GLU A 299 16.93 20.80 -1.80
CA GLU A 299 18.08 20.48 -2.65
C GLU A 299 18.45 18.99 -2.65
N LEU A 300 17.92 18.19 -1.71
CA LEU A 300 18.21 16.75 -1.65
C LEU A 300 17.46 16.01 -2.77
N THR A 301 18.22 15.54 -3.75
CA THR A 301 17.70 14.78 -4.90
C THR A 301 17.87 13.27 -4.76
N GLU A 302 18.83 12.81 -3.94
CA GLU A 302 19.09 11.38 -3.75
C GLU A 302 17.88 10.68 -3.11
N GLY A 303 17.38 9.64 -3.78
CA GLY A 303 16.20 8.89 -3.34
C GLY A 303 14.85 9.46 -3.84
N ARG A 304 14.85 10.62 -4.50
CA ARG A 304 13.69 11.21 -5.18
C ARG A 304 13.63 10.73 -6.65
N GLY A 305 12.42 10.52 -7.17
CA GLY A 305 12.20 10.20 -8.58
C GLY A 305 11.83 8.76 -8.89
N GLY A 306 10.93 8.59 -9.88
CA GLY A 306 10.63 7.34 -10.55
C GLY A 306 9.88 6.26 -9.75
N LYS A 307 9.41 6.54 -8.52
CA LYS A 307 8.75 5.55 -7.66
C LYS A 307 7.38 5.15 -8.21
N VAL A 308 6.56 6.13 -8.57
CA VAL A 308 5.22 5.93 -9.13
C VAL A 308 5.31 5.37 -10.54
N GLU A 309 6.22 5.89 -11.37
CA GLU A 309 6.41 5.37 -12.72
C GLU A 309 6.85 3.89 -12.71
N ARG A 310 7.78 3.52 -11.82
CA ARG A 310 8.20 2.13 -11.62
C ARG A 310 7.01 1.24 -11.22
N ALA A 311 6.18 1.69 -10.28
CA ALA A 311 4.99 0.95 -9.86
C ALA A 311 3.93 0.83 -10.97
N LEU A 312 3.77 1.86 -11.80
CA LEU A 312 2.86 1.85 -12.95
C LEU A 312 3.32 0.92 -14.07
N LYS A 313 4.63 0.84 -14.33
CA LYS A 313 5.22 -0.06 -15.35
C LYS A 313 5.08 -1.53 -14.96
N ARG A 314 5.12 -1.84 -13.67
CA ARG A 314 4.97 -3.20 -13.15
C ARG A 314 3.49 -3.64 -13.16
N LYS A 315 2.96 -3.90 -14.36
CA LYS A 315 1.54 -4.26 -14.54
C LYS A 315 1.33 -5.48 -15.43
N ARG A 316 0.20 -6.15 -15.22
CA ARG A 316 -0.33 -7.26 -16.03
C ARG A 316 -1.84 -7.08 -16.19
N ALA A 317 -2.36 -7.31 -17.39
CA ALA A 317 -3.80 -7.27 -17.60
C ALA A 317 -4.48 -8.43 -16.85
N LEU A 318 -5.52 -8.12 -16.08
CA LEU A 318 -6.49 -9.09 -15.57
C LEU A 318 -7.60 -9.22 -16.62
N THR A 319 -7.55 -10.30 -17.38
CA THR A 319 -8.36 -10.49 -18.60
C THR A 319 -9.74 -11.09 -18.34
N SER A 320 -10.10 -11.38 -17.08
CA SER A 320 -11.41 -11.92 -16.70
C SER A 320 -12.03 -11.09 -15.58
N TYR A 321 -13.28 -10.70 -15.80
CA TYR A 321 -14.08 -9.97 -14.81
C TYR A 321 -14.55 -10.91 -13.68
N GLU A 322 -14.82 -12.17 -13.99
CA GLU A 322 -15.18 -13.22 -13.04
C GLU A 322 -14.04 -13.49 -12.06
N ARG A 323 -12.79 -13.53 -12.56
CA ARG A 323 -11.59 -13.63 -11.70
C ARG A 323 -11.46 -12.42 -10.78
N TYR A 324 -11.72 -11.21 -11.28
CA TYR A 324 -11.78 -10.03 -10.42
C TYR A 324 -12.83 -10.19 -9.32
N LEU A 325 -14.06 -10.60 -9.66
CA LEU A 325 -15.12 -10.81 -8.68
C LEU A 325 -14.75 -11.89 -7.65
N ALA A 326 -14.09 -12.98 -8.08
CA ALA A 326 -13.60 -14.03 -7.20
C ALA A 326 -12.49 -13.52 -6.25
N PHE A 327 -11.53 -12.74 -6.75
CA PHE A 327 -10.47 -12.11 -5.93
C PHE A 327 -11.04 -11.18 -4.86
N ARG A 328 -12.15 -10.50 -5.17
CA ARG A 328 -12.90 -9.67 -4.20
C ARG A 328 -13.84 -10.48 -3.30
N GLY A 329 -13.95 -11.79 -3.50
CA GLY A 329 -14.90 -12.70 -2.86
C GLY A 329 -16.37 -12.42 -3.20
N ILE A 330 -16.65 -11.64 -4.25
CA ILE A 330 -18.01 -11.20 -4.63
C ILE A 330 -18.73 -12.36 -5.31
N LEU A 331 -18.04 -13.01 -6.24
CA LEU A 331 -18.48 -14.25 -6.85
C LEU A 331 -17.96 -15.41 -5.99
N PRO A 332 -18.82 -16.19 -5.32
CA PRO A 332 -18.37 -17.42 -4.68
C PRO A 332 -17.89 -18.39 -5.75
N VAL A 333 -16.71 -18.97 -5.53
CA VAL A 333 -16.14 -20.01 -6.37
C VAL A 333 -15.80 -21.20 -5.49
N GLU A 334 -16.05 -22.39 -6.01
CA GLU A 334 -15.63 -23.62 -5.35
C GLU A 334 -14.17 -23.85 -5.69
N VAL A 335 -13.32 -23.83 -4.66
CA VAL A 335 -11.94 -24.27 -4.76
C VAL A 335 -11.91 -25.60 -4.03
N GLU A 336 -11.65 -26.70 -4.75
CA GLU A 336 -11.71 -28.04 -4.18
C GLU A 336 -10.74 -28.14 -3.00
N LEU A 337 -11.29 -28.35 -1.80
CA LEU A 337 -10.52 -28.60 -0.59
C LEU A 337 -9.97 -30.03 -0.64
N LEU A 338 -8.66 -30.18 -0.73
CA LEU A 338 -7.98 -31.46 -0.51
C LEU A 338 -7.91 -31.76 1.00
N GLY A 339 -9.07 -31.96 1.63
CA GLY A 339 -9.25 -32.35 3.03
C GLY A 339 -9.61 -31.22 4.01
N ASP A 340 -9.78 -31.59 5.28
CA ASP A 340 -10.10 -30.64 6.35
C ASP A 340 -8.89 -29.75 6.68
N VAL A 341 -9.07 -28.43 6.63
CA VAL A 341 -8.06 -27.48 7.10
C VAL A 341 -8.07 -27.47 8.63
N PRO A 342 -6.96 -27.82 9.31
CA PRO A 342 -6.91 -27.80 10.77
C PRO A 342 -7.05 -26.36 11.27
N ALA A 343 -7.77 -26.19 12.39
CA ALA A 343 -7.97 -24.87 13.00
C ALA A 343 -6.63 -24.19 13.34
N THR A 344 -6.59 -22.87 13.17
CA THR A 344 -5.36 -22.10 13.41
C THR A 344 -4.89 -22.19 14.86
N GLN A 345 -3.61 -22.52 15.06
CA GLN A 345 -2.98 -22.60 16.39
C GLN A 345 -2.41 -21.24 16.84
N ALA A 346 -3.25 -20.38 17.42
CA ALA A 346 -2.84 -19.04 17.87
C ALA A 346 -1.61 -19.02 18.81
N PRO A 347 -1.46 -19.92 19.82
CA PRO A 347 -0.26 -19.93 20.66
C PRO A 347 1.03 -20.27 19.90
N LEU A 348 0.94 -21.09 18.84
CA LEU A 348 2.08 -21.38 17.99
C LEU A 348 2.47 -20.16 17.17
N LEU A 349 1.49 -19.49 16.53
CA LEU A 349 1.72 -18.26 15.78
C LEU A 349 2.34 -17.16 16.66
N TRP A 350 1.90 -17.02 17.92
CA TRP A 350 2.52 -16.06 18.85
C TRP A 350 3.98 -16.39 19.16
N ARG A 351 4.30 -17.66 19.47
CA ARG A 351 5.67 -18.09 19.76
C ARG A 351 6.58 -17.94 18.54
N GLU A 352 6.08 -18.30 17.36
CA GLU A 352 6.82 -18.30 16.10
C GLU A 352 6.61 -17.02 15.27
N ARG A 353 6.05 -15.95 15.86
CA ARG A 353 5.68 -14.73 15.11
C ARG A 353 6.86 -14.10 14.37
N LYS A 354 8.06 -14.13 14.95
CA LYS A 354 9.27 -13.64 14.27
C LYS A 354 9.58 -14.47 13.03
N THR A 355 9.49 -15.79 13.12
CA THR A 355 9.70 -16.72 12.00
C THR A 355 8.62 -16.53 10.93
N VAL A 356 7.34 -16.63 11.31
CA VAL A 356 6.20 -16.68 10.38
C VAL A 356 5.90 -15.30 9.78
N LEU A 357 5.71 -14.29 10.62
CA LEU A 357 5.31 -12.95 10.17
C LEU A 357 6.51 -12.09 9.79
N GLY A 358 7.60 -12.16 10.55
CA GLY A 358 8.78 -11.32 10.33
C GLY A 358 9.83 -11.91 9.38
N LEU A 359 9.73 -13.17 8.97
CA LEU A 359 10.76 -13.91 8.21
C LEU A 359 12.14 -13.90 8.89
N TRP A 360 12.16 -14.08 10.21
CA TRP A 360 13.40 -14.23 10.97
C TRP A 360 13.84 -15.69 11.01
N GLY A 361 15.12 -15.90 10.74
CA GLY A 361 15.83 -17.16 10.95
C GLY A 361 16.93 -17.02 11.99
N SER A 362 17.98 -17.83 11.85
CA SER A 362 19.14 -17.81 12.73
C SER A 362 20.44 -17.73 11.95
N ARG A 363 21.45 -17.01 12.45
CA ARG A 363 22.83 -17.03 11.95
C ARG A 363 23.76 -17.58 13.01
N CYS A 364 24.69 -18.45 12.60
CA CYS A 364 25.69 -18.99 13.51
C CYS A 364 26.72 -17.93 13.87
N LYS A 365 26.93 -17.69 15.18
CA LYS A 365 27.92 -16.72 15.67
C LYS A 365 29.37 -17.13 15.37
N ARG A 366 29.63 -18.43 15.23
CA ARG A 366 30.97 -18.99 15.01
C ARG A 366 31.43 -18.92 13.56
N CYS A 367 30.57 -19.30 12.62
CA CYS A 367 30.93 -19.40 11.20
C CYS A 367 30.11 -18.51 10.27
N GLY A 368 29.18 -17.72 10.81
CA GLY A 368 28.36 -16.78 10.04
C GLY A 368 27.26 -17.41 9.17
N THR A 369 27.07 -18.73 9.20
CA THR A 369 26.10 -19.41 8.32
C THR A 369 24.65 -19.04 8.68
N PRO A 370 23.89 -18.39 7.79
CA PRO A 370 22.48 -18.10 7.97
C PRO A 370 21.62 -19.34 7.65
N GLN A 371 20.51 -19.49 8.38
CA GLN A 371 19.63 -20.65 8.32
C GLN A 371 18.18 -20.21 8.54
N TYR A 372 17.28 -20.67 7.67
CA TYR A 372 15.84 -20.51 7.82
C TYR A 372 15.15 -21.87 7.61
N PRO A 373 14.20 -22.28 8.46
CA PRO A 373 13.75 -21.62 9.71
C PRO A 373 14.85 -21.59 10.79
N PRO A 374 14.67 -20.85 11.91
CA PRO A 374 15.65 -20.79 12.99
C PRO A 374 16.05 -22.18 13.49
N GLN A 375 17.36 -22.42 13.63
CA GLN A 375 17.93 -23.69 14.12
C GLN A 375 18.76 -23.44 15.38
N LYS A 376 18.81 -24.43 16.29
CA LYS A 376 19.72 -24.40 17.45
C LYS A 376 21.12 -24.93 17.13
N VAL A 377 21.25 -25.71 16.06
CA VAL A 377 22.50 -26.36 15.63
C VAL A 377 22.87 -25.82 14.25
N CYS A 378 24.16 -25.55 14.03
CA CYS A 378 24.62 -25.06 12.74
C CYS A 378 24.58 -26.16 11.69
N VAL A 379 23.86 -25.94 10.59
CA VAL A 379 23.81 -26.85 9.42
C VAL A 379 25.13 -26.93 8.67
N ASN A 380 26.07 -25.99 8.88
CA ASN A 380 27.39 -26.08 8.26
C ASN A 380 28.13 -27.31 8.82
N PRO A 381 28.44 -28.31 7.97
CA PRO A 381 29.02 -29.58 8.42
C PRO A 381 30.39 -29.41 9.07
N ASN A 382 31.11 -28.33 8.76
CA ASN A 382 32.42 -28.00 9.32
C ASN A 382 32.34 -27.24 10.65
N CYS A 383 31.16 -26.73 11.03
CA CYS A 383 30.98 -25.94 12.25
C CYS A 383 30.20 -26.71 13.32
N ARG A 384 28.96 -27.11 13.02
CA ARG A 384 28.04 -27.83 13.94
C ARG A 384 27.92 -27.23 15.34
N ALA A 385 28.19 -25.92 15.51
CA ALA A 385 28.05 -25.25 16.79
C ALA A 385 26.60 -25.35 17.29
N ILE A 386 26.44 -25.58 18.59
CA ILE A 386 25.15 -25.79 19.26
C ILE A 386 24.91 -24.61 20.20
N GLY A 387 23.74 -23.98 20.11
CA GLY A 387 23.34 -22.87 20.97
C GLY A 387 24.04 -21.53 20.67
N GLU A 388 24.98 -21.49 19.72
CA GLU A 388 25.71 -20.28 19.32
C GLU A 388 25.06 -19.61 18.11
N MET A 389 23.80 -19.17 18.28
CA MET A 389 22.97 -18.57 17.24
C MET A 389 22.53 -17.17 17.61
N GLU A 390 22.36 -16.32 16.61
CA GLU A 390 21.72 -15.01 16.71
C GLU A 390 20.58 -14.87 15.70
N GLU A 391 19.65 -13.96 15.96
CA GLU A 391 18.55 -13.68 15.04
C GLU A 391 19.09 -13.12 13.72
N TYR A 392 18.53 -13.56 12.60
CA TYR A 392 18.92 -13.09 11.28
C TYR A 392 17.69 -12.85 10.43
N TRP A 393 17.52 -11.62 9.95
CA TRP A 393 16.36 -11.23 9.18
C TRP A 393 16.56 -11.59 7.70
N PHE A 394 15.64 -12.35 7.12
CA PHE A 394 15.73 -12.80 5.73
C PHE A 394 14.91 -11.96 4.74
N ALA A 395 13.98 -11.13 5.22
CA ALA A 395 13.05 -10.40 4.35
C ALA A 395 13.74 -9.44 3.37
N ASP A 396 14.87 -8.84 3.77
CA ASP A 396 15.67 -7.89 2.99
C ASP A 396 16.80 -8.53 2.19
N LYS A 397 16.93 -9.87 2.25
CA LYS A 397 18.01 -10.58 1.57
C LYS A 397 17.61 -10.89 0.14
N PRO A 398 18.48 -10.58 -0.86
CA PRO A 398 18.29 -11.08 -2.20
C PRO A 398 18.20 -12.60 -2.21
N ALA A 399 17.39 -13.15 -3.10
CA ALA A 399 17.21 -14.58 -3.21
C ALA A 399 17.18 -15.05 -4.67
N LYS A 400 17.34 -16.35 -4.88
CA LYS A 400 17.29 -16.99 -6.20
C LYS A 400 16.47 -18.28 -6.13
N LEU A 401 15.81 -18.60 -7.24
CA LEU A 401 15.04 -19.84 -7.34
C LEU A 401 15.98 -21.04 -7.53
N PHE A 402 15.98 -21.99 -6.60
CA PHE A 402 16.79 -23.21 -6.72
C PHE A 402 16.10 -24.27 -7.61
N THR A 403 14.83 -24.53 -7.36
CA THR A 403 13.97 -25.42 -8.16
C THR A 403 12.51 -25.10 -7.87
N TYR A 404 11.59 -25.43 -8.79
CA TYR A 404 10.16 -25.21 -8.62
C TYR A 404 9.33 -26.35 -9.20
N THR A 405 8.06 -26.38 -8.81
CA THR A 405 7.02 -27.21 -9.41
C THR A 405 5.73 -26.40 -9.54
N ALA A 406 4.80 -26.88 -10.35
CA ALA A 406 3.49 -26.28 -10.56
C ALA A 406 2.41 -27.34 -10.32
N ASP A 407 1.53 -27.06 -9.37
CA ASP A 407 0.46 -27.96 -8.97
C ASP A 407 -0.90 -27.43 -9.44
N ASN A 408 -1.55 -28.16 -10.36
CA ASN A 408 -2.87 -27.82 -10.88
C ASN A 408 -4.01 -28.32 -9.97
N MET A 409 -3.72 -29.20 -9.01
CA MET A 409 -4.71 -29.76 -8.09
C MET A 409 -4.70 -29.04 -6.73
N ALA A 410 -3.68 -28.23 -6.45
CA ALA A 410 -3.60 -27.45 -5.22
C ALA A 410 -4.73 -26.42 -5.11
N GLU A 411 -5.21 -26.21 -3.89
CA GLU A 411 -6.24 -25.22 -3.56
C GLU A 411 -5.70 -23.79 -3.76
N THR A 412 -6.10 -23.13 -4.85
CA THR A 412 -5.72 -21.74 -5.13
C THR A 412 -6.71 -21.04 -6.05
N LEU A 413 -6.88 -19.73 -5.86
CA LEU A 413 -7.66 -18.85 -6.75
C LEU A 413 -6.87 -18.43 -8.00
N ASN A 414 -5.59 -18.81 -8.09
CA ASN A 414 -4.73 -18.55 -9.24
C ASN A 414 -3.97 -19.82 -9.63
N PRO A 415 -4.64 -20.83 -10.21
CA PRO A 415 -3.99 -22.07 -10.62
C PRO A 415 -3.10 -21.84 -11.86
N PRO A 416 -1.99 -22.61 -12.01
CA PRO A 416 -1.47 -23.57 -11.04
C PRO A 416 -0.82 -22.90 -9.82
N LEU A 417 -0.82 -23.57 -8.67
CA LEU A 417 0.00 -23.15 -7.54
C LEU A 417 1.47 -23.42 -7.86
N ILE A 418 2.26 -22.35 -8.00
CA ILE A 418 3.70 -22.44 -8.23
C ILE A 418 4.41 -22.33 -6.87
N TYR A 419 5.27 -23.28 -6.55
CA TYR A 419 6.11 -23.22 -5.34
C TYR A 419 7.46 -23.86 -5.60
N GLY A 420 8.46 -23.46 -4.82
CA GLY A 420 9.83 -23.89 -5.04
C GLY A 420 10.76 -23.61 -3.88
N PHE A 421 11.93 -24.23 -3.95
CA PHE A 421 13.02 -23.93 -3.02
C PHE A 421 13.67 -22.62 -3.42
N VAL A 422 13.79 -21.70 -2.46
CA VAL A 422 14.40 -20.39 -2.61
C VAL A 422 15.71 -20.37 -1.81
N ASP A 423 16.78 -19.97 -2.47
CA ASP A 423 18.11 -19.76 -1.88
C ASP A 423 18.33 -18.29 -1.59
N PHE A 424 18.61 -17.95 -0.33
CA PHE A 424 18.98 -16.59 0.04
C PHE A 424 20.48 -16.36 -0.15
N GLU A 425 20.84 -15.14 -0.55
CA GLU A 425 22.23 -14.72 -0.61
C GLU A 425 22.88 -14.79 0.78
N GLY A 426 24.06 -15.42 0.85
CA GLY A 426 24.76 -15.70 2.10
C GLY A 426 24.38 -17.03 2.78
N GLY A 427 23.29 -17.68 2.36
CA GLY A 427 22.85 -18.99 2.87
C GLY A 427 21.47 -18.97 3.51
N GLY A 428 20.87 -20.15 3.64
CA GLY A 428 19.46 -20.33 4.00
C GLY A 428 18.64 -20.77 2.78
N ARG A 429 17.83 -21.82 2.96
CA ARG A 429 17.00 -22.40 1.90
C ARG A 429 15.66 -22.83 2.49
N PHE A 430 14.57 -22.45 1.84
CA PHE A 430 13.24 -22.88 2.25
C PHE A 430 12.28 -22.91 1.08
N VAL A 431 11.16 -23.62 1.25
CA VAL A 431 10.11 -23.69 0.23
C VAL A 431 9.19 -22.49 0.39
N PHE A 432 8.98 -21.76 -0.70
CA PHE A 432 7.98 -20.68 -0.76
C PHE A 432 7.08 -20.86 -1.97
N GLU A 433 5.84 -20.41 -1.83
CA GLU A 433 4.98 -20.16 -2.98
C GLU A 433 5.54 -18.98 -3.77
N LEU A 434 5.44 -19.07 -5.10
CA LEU A 434 5.70 -17.99 -6.01
C LEU A 434 4.39 -17.27 -6.31
N THR A 435 4.45 -15.94 -6.44
CA THR A 435 3.32 -15.09 -6.82
C THR A 435 3.79 -14.00 -7.76
N ASP A 436 2.86 -13.26 -8.37
CA ASP A 436 3.13 -12.23 -9.38
C ASP A 436 3.89 -12.74 -10.62
N CYS A 437 3.71 -14.00 -11.01
CA CYS A 437 4.29 -14.62 -12.21
C CYS A 437 3.37 -15.67 -12.85
N GLU A 438 3.57 -15.93 -14.13
CA GLU A 438 3.00 -17.08 -14.85
C GLU A 438 4.03 -18.21 -14.98
N LEU A 439 3.58 -19.44 -15.20
CA LEU A 439 4.46 -20.63 -15.22
C LEU A 439 5.58 -20.54 -16.27
N ASP A 440 5.29 -19.97 -17.44
CA ASP A 440 6.23 -19.78 -18.55
C ASP A 440 7.26 -18.66 -18.30
N GLU A 441 7.00 -17.80 -17.30
CA GLU A 441 7.90 -16.72 -16.87
C GLU A 441 8.94 -17.23 -15.85
N VAL A 442 8.72 -18.38 -15.20
CA VAL A 442 9.55 -18.89 -14.09
C VAL A 442 10.72 -19.74 -14.59
N ARG A 443 11.93 -19.48 -14.07
CA ARG A 443 13.17 -20.20 -14.46
C ARG A 443 14.07 -20.44 -13.25
N ILE A 444 14.75 -21.58 -13.23
CA ILE A 444 15.78 -21.88 -12.23
C ILE A 444 16.88 -20.81 -12.28
N GLY A 445 17.34 -20.37 -11.11
CA GLY A 445 18.37 -19.36 -10.93
C GLY A 445 17.88 -17.92 -11.01
N MET A 446 16.61 -17.68 -11.36
CA MET A 446 16.08 -16.32 -11.49
C MET A 446 16.12 -15.56 -10.15
N PRO A 447 16.37 -14.24 -10.16
CA PRO A 447 16.36 -13.43 -8.96
C PRO A 447 14.93 -13.31 -8.40
N LEU A 448 14.83 -13.40 -7.08
CA LEU A 448 13.60 -13.33 -6.32
C LEU A 448 13.73 -12.27 -5.22
N ARG A 449 12.59 -11.66 -4.87
CA ARG A 449 12.41 -10.89 -3.64
C ARG A 449 11.25 -11.47 -2.83
N MET A 450 11.28 -11.27 -1.52
CA MET A 450 10.20 -11.69 -0.65
C MET A 450 9.09 -10.63 -0.63
N SER A 451 7.83 -11.08 -0.59
CA SER A 451 6.66 -10.22 -0.48
C SER A 451 5.72 -10.79 0.59
N LEU A 452 5.33 -9.97 1.55
CA LEU A 452 4.30 -10.35 2.52
C LEU A 452 2.97 -10.49 1.79
N ARG A 453 2.25 -11.59 2.04
CA ARG A 453 0.95 -11.91 1.46
C ARG A 453 -0.01 -12.38 2.52
N ARG A 454 -1.30 -12.17 2.29
CA ARG A 454 -2.36 -12.82 3.05
C ARG A 454 -2.36 -14.29 2.66
N LYS A 455 -2.00 -15.15 3.60
CA LYS A 455 -1.87 -16.60 3.37
C LYS A 455 -3.21 -17.30 3.49
N PHE A 456 -4.01 -16.95 4.49
CA PHE A 456 -5.32 -17.55 4.72
C PHE A 456 -6.22 -16.63 5.56
N GLU A 457 -7.52 -16.93 5.54
CA GLU A 457 -8.53 -16.35 6.42
C GLU A 457 -9.25 -17.51 7.13
N ASP A 458 -9.01 -17.66 8.43
CA ASP A 458 -9.69 -18.67 9.26
C ASP A 458 -10.97 -18.06 9.83
N ARG A 459 -12.07 -18.23 9.10
CA ARG A 459 -13.39 -17.72 9.49
C ARG A 459 -13.93 -18.36 10.76
N SER A 460 -13.53 -19.59 11.07
CA SER A 460 -13.97 -20.29 12.29
C SER A 460 -13.39 -19.66 13.56
N LYS A 461 -12.23 -19.01 13.44
CA LYS A 461 -11.54 -18.30 14.52
C LYS A 461 -11.54 -16.77 14.36
N GLY A 462 -12.04 -16.26 13.24
CA GLY A 462 -12.03 -14.83 12.92
C GLY A 462 -10.61 -14.25 12.77
N LEU A 463 -9.67 -15.03 12.21
CA LEU A 463 -8.26 -14.66 12.15
C LEU A 463 -7.74 -14.62 10.71
N VAL A 464 -6.87 -13.66 10.41
CA VAL A 464 -6.17 -13.56 9.13
C VAL A 464 -4.70 -13.93 9.33
N GLY A 465 -4.23 -14.89 8.56
CA GLY A 465 -2.84 -15.33 8.57
C GLY A 465 -2.04 -14.69 7.45
N TYR A 466 -0.84 -14.20 7.78
CA TYR A 466 0.10 -13.64 6.81
C TYR A 466 1.35 -14.50 6.74
N PHE A 467 1.89 -14.65 5.53
CA PHE A 467 3.16 -15.32 5.30
C PHE A 467 3.82 -14.76 4.04
N TRP A 468 5.10 -15.07 3.87
CA TRP A 468 5.89 -14.56 2.77
C TRP A 468 5.77 -15.47 1.54
N LYS A 469 5.65 -14.84 0.37
CA LYS A 469 5.79 -15.51 -0.93
C LYS A 469 6.99 -14.93 -1.67
N ALA A 470 7.57 -15.72 -2.56
CA ALA A 470 8.64 -15.28 -3.43
C ALA A 470 8.06 -14.63 -4.68
N VAL A 471 8.64 -13.50 -5.09
CA VAL A 471 8.22 -12.76 -6.28
C VAL A 471 9.41 -12.63 -7.22
N PRO A 472 9.29 -13.11 -8.47
CA PRO A 472 10.26 -12.85 -9.52
C PRO A 472 10.60 -11.37 -9.71
N ILE A 473 11.89 -11.11 -9.86
CA ILE A 473 12.41 -9.84 -10.36
C ILE A 473 12.65 -10.04 -11.86
N PHE A 474 11.90 -9.32 -12.68
CA PHE A 474 12.08 -9.31 -14.13
C PHE A 474 13.07 -8.20 -14.50
N ASP A 475 14.01 -8.51 -15.41
CA ASP A 475 15.00 -7.56 -15.95
C ASP A 475 14.37 -6.48 -16.84
#